data_AF-A0A419DFP2-F1
#
_entry.id   AF-A0A419DFP2-F1
#
_cell.length_a   1.000
_cell.length_b   1.000
_cell.length_c   1.000
_cell.angle_alpha   90.00
_cell.angle_beta   90.00
_cell.angle_gamma   90.00
#
_symmetry.space_group_name_H-M   'P 1'
#
loop_
_entity.id
_entity.type
_entity.pdbx_description
1 polymer ?
#
loop_
_entity_poly.entity_id
_entity_poly.type
_entity_poly.pdbx_seq_one_letter_code
_entity_poly.pdbx_strand_id
1 'polypeptide(L)'
;MDNQETWAKCRECQTELTEKDKVCPKCGSTSKIHELSAFDGLIGRETIKLQKKKTGEGGVYSESIDGWFPSGDPKLTEGVYQSRTIDKEKDTYDQIVKDAKTGELLHEEHMPLSEHKNKEK
;
A
#
# COMPACT_ATOMS: atom_id res chain seq x y z
N MET A 1 -6.50 16.05 36.13
CA MET A 1 -5.40 15.06 36.17
C MET A 1 -4.36 15.59 35.20
N ASP A 2 -3.29 16.17 35.72
CA ASP A 2 -2.22 16.76 34.90
C ASP A 2 -1.59 15.66 34.04
N ASN A 3 -1.73 15.82 32.73
CA ASN A 3 -1.10 14.94 31.75
C ASN A 3 0.41 15.26 31.79
N GLN A 4 1.14 14.60 32.69
CA GLN A 4 2.60 14.69 32.76
C GLN A 4 3.17 13.90 31.59
N GLU A 5 3.15 14.51 30.42
CA GLU A 5 3.77 13.96 29.23
C GLU A 5 5.30 14.01 29.43
N THR A 6 5.90 12.84 29.62
CA THR A 6 7.34 12.69 29.80
C THR A 6 8.04 13.17 28.53
N TRP A 7 8.72 14.32 28.62
CA TRP A 7 9.43 14.97 27.50
C TRP A 7 10.80 14.32 27.26
N ALA A 8 11.50 13.98 28.33
CA ALA A 8 12.88 13.48 28.28
C ALA A 8 13.20 12.61 29.49
N LYS A 9 14.36 11.94 29.44
CA LYS A 9 14.95 11.28 30.60
C LYS A 9 16.30 11.92 30.94
N CYS A 10 16.64 11.98 32.22
CA CYS A 10 17.98 12.41 32.63
C CYS A 10 19.03 11.39 32.16
N ARG A 11 20.13 11.86 31.56
CA ARG A 11 21.19 10.97 31.07
C ARG A 11 21.85 10.15 32.17
N GLU A 12 22.05 10.75 33.34
CA GLU A 12 22.85 10.16 34.42
C GLU A 12 22.04 9.20 35.30
N CYS A 13 20.77 9.50 35.55
CA CYS A 13 19.96 8.74 36.51
C CYS A 13 18.62 8.23 35.93
N GLN A 14 18.39 8.43 34.63
CA GLN A 14 17.21 8.00 33.88
C GLN A 14 15.85 8.50 34.41
N THR A 15 15.86 9.46 35.35
CA THR A 15 14.64 10.07 35.87
C THR A 15 13.88 10.75 34.74
N GLU A 16 12.59 10.47 34.65
CA GLU A 16 11.67 11.12 33.70
C GLU A 16 11.54 12.61 34.02
N LEU A 17 11.67 13.42 32.98
CA LEU A 17 11.66 14.87 33.06
C LEU A 17 10.46 15.39 32.28
N THR A 18 9.80 16.38 32.87
CA THR A 18 8.78 17.17 32.20
C THR A 18 9.42 18.33 31.43
N GLU A 19 8.65 18.98 30.55
CA GLU A 19 9.11 20.18 29.82
C GLU A 19 9.64 21.29 30.74
N LYS A 20 9.09 21.40 31.96
CA LYS A 20 9.44 22.44 32.93
C LYS A 20 10.78 22.18 33.61
N ASP A 21 11.26 20.94 33.61
CA ASP A 21 12.47 20.54 34.29
C ASP A 21 13.71 20.94 33.47
N LYS A 22 14.24 22.14 33.76
CA LYS A 22 15.50 22.62 33.15
C LYS A 22 16.70 21.79 33.61
N VAL A 23 16.66 21.29 34.84
CA VAL A 23 17.71 20.49 35.49
C VAL A 23 17.06 19.27 36.12
N CYS A 24 17.74 18.13 36.12
CA CYS A 24 17.22 16.93 36.76
C CYS A 24 17.03 17.14 38.27
N PRO A 25 15.82 16.94 38.83
CA PRO A 25 15.56 17.15 40.25
C PRO A 25 16.26 16.12 41.15
N LYS A 26 16.70 14.99 40.60
CA LYS A 26 17.29 13.89 41.37
C LYS A 26 18.81 13.98 41.50
N CYS A 27 19.51 14.34 40.42
CA CYS A 27 20.98 14.36 40.39
C CYS A 27 21.59 15.70 39.99
N GLY A 28 20.78 16.73 39.69
CA GLY A 28 21.27 18.04 39.30
C GLY A 28 21.88 18.12 37.90
N SER A 29 21.86 17.03 37.12
CA SER A 29 22.40 17.03 35.75
C SER A 29 21.50 17.81 34.80
N THR A 30 22.13 18.57 33.90
CA THR A 30 21.47 19.26 32.77
C THR A 30 21.39 18.39 31.52
N SER A 31 22.04 17.22 31.53
CA SER A 31 22.08 16.32 30.38
C SER A 31 20.78 15.52 30.25
N LYS A 32 20.14 15.63 29.08
CA LYS A 32 18.84 14.99 28.78
C LYS A 32 18.98 14.03 27.60
N ILE A 33 18.18 12.97 27.62
CA ILE A 33 17.99 12.03 26.53
C ILE A 33 16.57 12.23 26.00
N HIS A 34 16.46 12.47 24.70
CA HIS A 34 15.18 12.51 23.98
C HIS A 34 15.06 11.23 23.17
N GLU A 35 13.97 10.50 23.38
CA GLU A 35 13.67 9.29 22.63
C GLU A 35 12.80 9.68 21.44
N LEU A 36 13.44 9.81 20.27
CA LEU A 36 12.74 10.02 19.00
C LEU A 36 12.47 8.65 18.39
N SER A 37 11.20 8.26 18.34
CA SER A 37 10.76 7.09 17.58
C SER A 37 10.22 7.55 16.23
N ALA A 38 10.84 7.09 15.14
CA ALA A 38 10.33 7.24 13.78
C ALA A 38 9.84 5.87 13.32
N PHE A 39 8.56 5.78 12.97
CA PHE A 39 7.99 4.61 12.31
C PHE A 39 7.95 4.89 10.81
N ASP A 40 8.83 4.23 10.07
CA ASP A 40 8.74 4.17 8.62
C ASP A 40 8.04 2.85 8.25
N GLY A 41 6.84 2.95 7.68
CA GLY A 41 6.03 1.81 7.30
C GLY A 41 6.36 1.38 5.86
N LEU A 42 6.90 0.18 5.68
CA LEU A 42 7.01 -0.43 4.36
C LEU A 42 5.62 -0.90 3.90
N ILE A 43 5.04 -0.24 2.91
CA ILE A 43 3.82 -0.72 2.25
C ILE A 43 4.22 -1.64 1.10
N GLY A 44 4.06 -2.95 1.30
CA GLY A 44 4.18 -3.94 0.24
C GLY A 44 2.97 -3.86 -0.70
N ARG A 45 3.22 -3.73 -2.01
CA ARG A 45 2.20 -3.79 -3.06
C ARG A 45 2.49 -5.01 -3.92
N GLU A 46 1.48 -5.85 -4.11
CA GLU A 46 1.61 -7.12 -4.82
C GLU A 46 0.76 -7.13 -6.09
N THR A 47 1.29 -7.78 -7.12
CA THR A 47 0.60 -8.09 -8.36
C THR A 47 0.93 -9.52 -8.75
N ILE A 48 -0.10 -10.32 -8.96
CA ILE A 48 0.03 -11.71 -9.40
C ILE A 48 -0.43 -11.79 -10.86
N LYS A 49 0.40 -12.43 -11.69
CA LYS A 49 0.09 -12.71 -13.09
C LYS A 49 0.16 -14.21 -13.36
N LEU A 50 -0.96 -14.79 -13.76
CA LEU A 50 -1.09 -16.19 -14.16
C LEU A 50 -1.30 -16.27 -15.66
N GLN A 51 -0.55 -17.15 -16.33
CA GLN A 51 -0.68 -17.39 -17.77
C GLN A 51 -0.74 -18.89 -18.04
N LYS A 52 -1.71 -19.31 -18.84
CA LYS A 52 -1.82 -20.68 -19.36
C LYS A 52 -1.39 -20.70 -20.82
N LYS A 53 -0.49 -21.63 -21.13
CA LYS A 53 0.05 -21.88 -22.48
C LYS A 53 -0.21 -23.33 -22.85
N LYS A 54 -0.55 -23.59 -24.11
CA LYS A 54 -0.66 -24.97 -24.62
C LYS A 54 0.72 -25.51 -24.93
N THR A 55 0.96 -26.77 -24.60
CA THR A 55 2.22 -27.45 -24.92
C THR A 55 2.30 -27.64 -26.44
N GLY A 56 3.37 -27.14 -27.06
CA GLY A 56 3.64 -27.31 -28.50
C GLY A 56 3.00 -26.25 -29.42
N GLU A 57 2.03 -25.48 -28.94
CA GLU A 57 1.46 -24.34 -29.65
C GLU A 57 2.00 -23.04 -29.04
N GLY A 58 2.63 -22.20 -29.86
CA GLY A 58 3.10 -20.89 -29.40
C GLY A 58 1.92 -20.00 -29.03
N GLY A 59 1.80 -19.62 -27.75
CA GLY A 59 0.83 -18.60 -27.33
C GLY A 59 0.27 -18.78 -25.93
N VAL A 60 -0.17 -17.67 -25.33
CA VAL A 60 -0.98 -17.66 -24.11
C VAL A 60 -2.45 -17.68 -24.53
N TYR A 61 -3.20 -18.67 -24.08
CA TYR A 61 -4.63 -18.79 -24.36
C TYR A 61 -5.50 -18.32 -23.20
N SER A 62 -4.96 -18.23 -21.98
CA SER A 62 -5.64 -17.62 -20.85
C SER A 62 -4.64 -16.86 -19.98
N GLU A 63 -5.02 -15.64 -19.58
CA GLU A 63 -4.24 -14.77 -18.71
C GLU A 63 -5.14 -14.23 -17.60
N SER A 64 -4.67 -14.27 -16.35
CA SER A 64 -5.31 -13.59 -15.24
C SER A 64 -4.27 -12.72 -14.53
N ILE A 65 -4.63 -11.47 -14.25
CA ILE A 65 -3.82 -10.52 -13.50
C ILE A 65 -4.67 -10.03 -12.34
N ASP A 66 -4.11 -10.02 -11.14
CA ASP A 66 -4.78 -9.52 -9.95
C ASP A 66 -3.77 -8.78 -9.07
N GLY A 67 -4.10 -7.56 -8.65
CA GLY A 67 -3.32 -6.82 -7.66
C GLY A 67 -3.32 -5.32 -7.84
N TRP A 68 -2.31 -4.68 -7.27
CA TRP A 68 -2.21 -3.23 -7.19
C TRP A 68 -1.52 -2.61 -8.42
N PHE A 69 -2.02 -1.47 -8.90
CA PHE A 69 -1.44 -0.70 -9.99
C PHE A 69 -1.46 0.81 -9.71
N PRO A 70 -0.44 1.57 -10.16
CA PRO A 70 -0.49 3.02 -10.13
C PRO A 70 -1.53 3.53 -11.13
N SER A 71 -2.40 4.44 -10.70
CA SER A 71 -3.48 4.97 -11.55
C SER A 71 -3.00 6.04 -12.53
N GLY A 72 -2.03 6.86 -12.13
CA GLY A 72 -1.64 8.08 -12.86
C GLY A 72 -2.65 9.24 -12.73
N ASP A 73 -3.86 9.01 -12.22
CA ASP A 73 -4.82 10.06 -11.86
C ASP A 73 -4.44 10.72 -10.52
N PRO A 74 -4.29 12.05 -10.46
CA PRO A 74 -4.04 12.78 -9.21
C PRO A 74 -5.10 12.56 -8.11
N LYS A 75 -6.32 12.14 -8.47
CA LYS A 75 -7.39 11.82 -7.50
C LYS A 75 -7.20 10.44 -6.85
N LEU A 76 -6.51 9.53 -7.53
CA LEU A 76 -6.27 8.15 -7.10
C LEU A 76 -4.81 7.99 -6.64
N THR A 77 -4.43 8.78 -5.64
CA THR A 77 -3.03 8.85 -5.14
C THR A 77 -2.52 7.51 -4.60
N GLU A 78 -3.42 6.70 -4.05
CA GLU A 78 -3.09 5.35 -3.56
C GLU A 78 -3.11 4.29 -4.65
N GLY A 79 -3.40 4.65 -5.91
CA GLY A 79 -3.53 3.71 -7.03
C GLY A 79 -4.87 2.99 -7.07
N VAL A 80 -4.89 1.85 -7.75
CA VAL A 80 -6.08 1.02 -7.94
C VAL A 80 -5.76 -0.46 -7.72
N TYR A 81 -6.77 -1.22 -7.30
CA TYR A 81 -6.76 -2.66 -7.41
C TYR A 81 -7.42 -3.07 -8.71
N GLN A 82 -6.72 -3.85 -9.52
CA GLN A 82 -7.22 -4.36 -10.79
C GLN A 82 -7.21 -5.87 -10.77
N SER A 83 -8.34 -6.45 -11.15
CA SER A 83 -8.48 -7.86 -11.49
C SER A 83 -8.90 -7.98 -12.94
N ARG A 84 -8.16 -8.72 -13.75
CA ARG A 84 -8.43 -8.92 -15.17
C ARG A 84 -8.24 -10.38 -15.53
N THR A 85 -9.21 -10.96 -16.22
CA THR A 85 -9.13 -12.31 -16.80
C THR A 85 -9.46 -12.27 -18.28
N ILE A 86 -8.59 -12.88 -19.07
CA ILE A 86 -8.73 -13.06 -20.51
C ILE A 86 -8.71 -14.55 -20.77
N ASP A 87 -9.77 -15.09 -21.36
CA ASP A 87 -9.86 -16.50 -21.77
C ASP A 87 -10.18 -16.56 -23.25
N LYS A 88 -9.18 -16.87 -24.08
CA LYS A 88 -9.31 -16.97 -25.53
C LYS A 88 -10.06 -18.23 -25.96
N GLU A 89 -10.10 -19.27 -25.13
CA GLU A 89 -10.85 -20.49 -25.46
C GLU A 89 -12.35 -20.28 -25.29
N LYS A 90 -12.72 -19.50 -24.27
CA LYS A 90 -14.13 -19.18 -23.99
C LYS A 90 -14.59 -17.87 -24.61
N ASP A 91 -13.70 -17.15 -25.28
CA ASP A 91 -13.94 -15.81 -25.82
C ASP A 91 -14.44 -14.84 -24.75
N THR A 92 -13.81 -14.78 -23.57
CA THR A 92 -14.24 -13.89 -22.48
C THR A 92 -13.16 -12.90 -22.07
N TYR A 93 -13.63 -11.69 -21.74
CA TYR A 93 -12.87 -10.62 -21.13
C TYR A 93 -13.61 -10.11 -19.90
N ASP A 94 -12.97 -10.22 -18.75
CA ASP A 94 -13.48 -9.76 -17.48
C ASP A 94 -12.46 -8.80 -16.86
N GLN A 95 -12.89 -7.59 -16.52
CA GLN A 95 -12.04 -6.60 -15.85
C GLN A 95 -12.82 -5.87 -14.77
N ILE A 96 -12.20 -5.77 -13.59
CA ILE A 96 -12.71 -5.02 -12.44
C ILE A 96 -11.59 -4.12 -11.95
N VAL A 97 -11.88 -2.83 -11.77
CA VAL A 97 -10.95 -1.83 -11.22
C VAL A 97 -11.61 -1.14 -10.04
N LYS A 98 -10.92 -1.11 -8.90
CA LYS A 98 -11.37 -0.48 -7.66
C LYS A 98 -10.35 0.53 -7.15
N ASP A 99 -10.81 1.59 -6.51
CA ASP A 99 -9.97 2.55 -5.79
C ASP A 99 -9.20 1.83 -4.66
N ALA A 100 -7.88 2.01 -4.57
CA ALA A 100 -7.07 1.31 -3.58
C ALA A 100 -7.23 1.84 -2.15
N LYS A 101 -7.68 3.09 -1.99
CA LYS A 101 -7.94 3.75 -0.71
C LYS A 101 -9.34 3.46 -0.19
N THR A 102 -10.35 3.58 -1.04
CA THR A 102 -11.77 3.49 -0.62
C THR A 102 -12.39 2.11 -0.90
N GLY A 103 -11.82 1.35 -1.85
CA GLY A 103 -12.41 0.12 -2.35
C GLY A 103 -13.60 0.35 -3.30
N GLU A 104 -13.90 1.61 -3.67
CA GLU A 104 -14.99 1.96 -4.57
C GLU A 104 -14.76 1.37 -5.96
N LEU A 105 -15.84 0.87 -6.57
CA LEU A 105 -15.80 0.33 -7.93
C LEU A 105 -15.69 1.49 -8.94
N LEU A 106 -14.57 1.54 -9.65
CA LEU A 106 -14.31 2.56 -10.67
C LEU A 106 -14.70 2.08 -12.07
N HIS A 107 -14.54 0.78 -12.33
CA HIS A 107 -14.82 0.17 -13.62
C HIS A 107 -15.10 -1.32 -13.47
N GLU A 108 -16.07 -1.81 -14.23
CA GLU A 108 -16.42 -3.23 -14.34
C GLU A 108 -16.84 -3.49 -15.79
N GLU A 109 -16.19 -4.47 -16.43
CA GLU A 109 -16.45 -4.87 -17.81
C GLU A 109 -16.44 -6.39 -17.87
N HIS A 110 -17.52 -6.94 -18.42
CA HIS A 110 -17.72 -8.37 -18.64
C HIS A 110 -18.29 -8.54 -20.04
N MET A 111 -17.46 -9.00 -20.98
CA MET A 111 -17.88 -9.08 -22.37
C MET A 111 -17.13 -10.17 -23.14
N PRO A 112 -17.64 -10.56 -24.32
CA PRO A 112 -16.88 -11.41 -25.21
C PRO A 112 -15.55 -10.76 -25.60
N LEU A 113 -14.47 -11.53 -25.60
CA LEU A 113 -13.15 -11.02 -25.98
C LEU A 113 -13.14 -10.53 -27.44
N SER A 114 -13.88 -11.19 -28.31
CA SER A 114 -14.09 -10.79 -29.71
C SER A 114 -14.73 -9.41 -29.88
N GLU A 115 -15.55 -8.98 -28.90
CA GLU A 115 -16.19 -7.67 -28.87
C GLU A 115 -15.35 -6.62 -28.14
N HIS A 116 -14.39 -7.05 -27.32
CA HIS A 116 -13.43 -6.16 -26.66
C HIS A 116 -12.53 -5.53 -27.73
N LYS A 117 -12.88 -4.30 -28.13
CA LYS A 117 -12.09 -3.54 -29.09
C LYS A 117 -10.76 -3.22 -28.43
N ASN A 118 -9.72 -4.00 -28.76
CA ASN A 118 -8.34 -3.72 -28.41
C ASN A 118 -8.04 -2.24 -28.65
N LYS A 119 -8.14 -1.43 -27.60
CA LYS A 119 -7.38 -0.19 -27.46
C LYS A 119 -6.02 -0.55 -26.86
N GLU A 120 -5.38 -1.60 -27.39
CA GLU A 120 -3.98 -1.86 -27.13
C GLU A 120 -3.21 -0.75 -27.86
N LYS A 121 -2.78 0.25 -27.09
CA LYS A 121 -1.73 1.20 -27.46
C LYS A 121 -0.40 0.67 -26.96
#